data_AF-A0A916TC71-F1
#
_entry.id   AF-A0A916TC71-F1
#
_cell.length_a   1.000
_cell.length_b   1.000
_cell.length_c   1.000
_cell.angle_alpha   90.00
_cell.angle_beta   90.00
_cell.angle_gamma   90.00
#
_symmetry.space_group_name_H-M   'P 1'
#
loop_
_entity.id
_entity.type
_entity.pdbx_description
1 polymer ?
#
loop_
_entity_poly.entity_id
_entity_poly.type
_entity_poly.pdbx_seq_one_letter_code
_entity_poly.pdbx_strand_id
1 'polypeptide(L)'
;MSPLLIAEPTEDGTNRLIASGLVEGDARFTSVRAKTLYSRCQKAFKPFDASEAKKITYARNEYLHGSEAGFTSMPPSAWWPRYRTLAVILVAALECEVEDLVGADRAGTVEQHLERNKKNIEHRTQMLIERAKERLAQWEAGTLPARIAAQWTPGTDLTVSMKYRESATCPACGRDGEIEGEDASDTRVRYKRYSDEDYEAVVE
;
A
#
# COMPACT_ATOMS: atom_id res chain seq x y z
N MET A 1 2.83 3.53 -23.43
CA MET A 1 1.69 2.90 -22.72
C MET A 1 1.23 1.67 -23.51
N SER A 2 1.32 0.45 -22.97
CA SER A 2 0.91 -0.76 -23.70
C SER A 2 -0.62 -0.88 -23.74
N PRO A 3 -1.25 -1.02 -24.92
CA PRO A 3 -2.71 -1.17 -25.03
C PRO A 3 -3.25 -2.41 -24.30
N LEU A 4 -2.36 -3.39 -24.04
CA LEU A 4 -2.66 -4.59 -23.26
C LEU A 4 -3.04 -4.29 -21.80
N LEU A 5 -2.66 -3.13 -21.26
CA LEU A 5 -3.00 -2.74 -19.90
C LEU A 5 -4.46 -2.33 -19.76
N ILE A 6 -5.05 -1.74 -20.81
CA ILE A 6 -6.36 -1.07 -20.74
C ILE A 6 -7.46 -1.90 -21.44
N ALA A 7 -7.13 -2.66 -22.48
CA ALA A 7 -8.12 -3.46 -23.20
C ALA A 7 -8.58 -4.70 -22.40
N GLU A 8 -9.89 -4.87 -22.27
CA GLU A 8 -10.50 -6.08 -21.71
C GLU A 8 -10.38 -7.24 -22.72
N PRO A 9 -9.79 -8.38 -22.34
CA PRO A 9 -9.70 -9.53 -23.22
C PRO A 9 -11.09 -10.12 -23.47
N THR A 10 -11.43 -10.32 -24.74
CA THR A 10 -12.53 -11.20 -25.18
C THR A 10 -12.01 -12.63 -25.31
N GLU A 11 -12.91 -13.63 -25.34
CA GLU A 11 -12.53 -15.05 -25.50
C GLU A 11 -11.60 -15.27 -26.71
N ASP A 12 -11.85 -14.56 -27.81
CA ASP A 12 -11.07 -14.66 -29.05
C ASP A 12 -9.82 -13.76 -29.07
N GLY A 13 -9.57 -12.97 -28.02
CA GLY A 13 -8.44 -12.04 -27.94
C GLY A 13 -8.53 -10.82 -28.88
N THR A 14 -9.61 -10.70 -29.65
CA THR A 14 -9.85 -9.68 -30.68
C THR A 14 -9.65 -8.25 -30.19
N ASN A 15 -10.12 -7.93 -28.98
CA ASN A 15 -9.94 -6.58 -28.41
C ASN A 15 -8.46 -6.18 -28.23
N ARG A 16 -7.56 -7.14 -27.96
CA ARG A 16 -6.11 -6.87 -27.83
C ARG A 16 -5.45 -6.72 -29.19
N LEU A 17 -5.89 -7.49 -30.19
CA LEU A 17 -5.40 -7.42 -31.56
C LEU A 17 -5.81 -6.10 -32.23
N ILE A 18 -7.06 -5.67 -32.04
CA ILE A 18 -7.52 -4.37 -32.53
C ILE A 18 -6.82 -3.24 -31.76
N ALA A 19 -6.71 -3.32 -30.43
CA ALA A 19 -6.04 -2.27 -29.64
C ALA A 19 -4.52 -2.15 -29.92
N SER A 20 -3.88 -3.20 -30.44
CA SER A 20 -2.48 -3.18 -30.88
C SER A 20 -2.31 -2.78 -32.34
N GLY A 21 -3.40 -2.51 -33.06
CA GLY A 21 -3.39 -2.13 -34.48
C GLY A 21 -3.08 -3.29 -35.43
N LEU A 22 -3.17 -4.54 -34.97
CA LEU A 22 -2.89 -5.72 -35.78
C LEU A 22 -4.07 -6.16 -36.65
N VAL A 23 -5.29 -5.74 -36.29
CA VAL A 23 -6.53 -6.08 -37.00
C VAL A 23 -7.44 -4.85 -37.01
N GLU A 24 -8.06 -4.55 -38.15
CA GLU A 24 -9.11 -3.54 -38.27
C GLU A 24 -10.46 -4.11 -37.80
N GLY A 25 -11.21 -3.35 -36.99
CA GLY A 25 -12.53 -3.77 -36.54
C GLY A 25 -13.21 -2.76 -35.62
N ASP A 26 -14.53 -2.86 -35.53
CA ASP A 26 -15.37 -2.00 -34.69
C ASP A 26 -15.44 -2.58 -33.27
N ALA A 27 -14.33 -2.51 -32.54
CA ALA A 27 -14.28 -2.97 -31.16
C ALA A 27 -14.97 -1.96 -30.24
N ARG A 28 -16.00 -2.41 -29.50
CA ARG A 28 -16.37 -1.71 -28.26
C ARG A 28 -15.25 -1.93 -27.24
N PHE A 29 -14.31 -1.00 -27.20
CA PHE A 29 -13.26 -0.99 -26.18
C PHE A 29 -13.88 -0.72 -24.81
N THR A 30 -14.23 -1.79 -24.09
CA THR A 30 -14.44 -1.70 -22.65
C THR A 30 -13.07 -1.63 -21.99
N SER A 31 -12.85 -0.56 -21.22
CA SER A 31 -11.66 -0.47 -20.38
C SER A 31 -11.74 -1.53 -19.29
N VAL A 32 -10.62 -2.19 -19.00
CA VAL A 32 -10.55 -3.14 -17.88
C VAL A 32 -10.98 -2.47 -16.57
N ARG A 33 -11.54 -3.28 -15.68
CA ARG A 33 -11.86 -2.85 -14.32
C ARG A 33 -10.62 -2.29 -13.63
N ALA A 34 -10.78 -1.23 -12.84
CA ALA A 34 -9.69 -0.61 -12.07
C ALA A 34 -8.91 -1.62 -11.21
N LYS A 35 -9.62 -2.59 -10.58
CA LYS A 35 -8.97 -3.70 -9.83
C LYS A 35 -7.98 -4.49 -10.69
N THR A 36 -8.35 -4.79 -11.93
CA THR A 36 -7.51 -5.50 -12.90
C THR A 36 -6.32 -4.65 -13.32
N LEU A 37 -6.53 -3.36 -13.56
CA LEU A 37 -5.44 -2.41 -13.86
C LEU A 37 -4.42 -2.36 -12.71
N TYR A 38 -4.86 -2.18 -11.46
CA TYR A 38 -3.95 -2.10 -10.31
C TYR A 38 -3.16 -3.38 -10.09
N SER A 39 -3.79 -4.54 -10.26
CA SER A 39 -3.09 -5.83 -10.18
C SER A 39 -2.00 -5.96 -11.26
N ARG A 40 -2.27 -5.50 -12.48
CA ARG A 40 -1.27 -5.48 -13.56
C ARG A 40 -0.14 -4.49 -13.28
N CYS A 41 -0.45 -3.28 -12.79
CA CYS A 41 0.55 -2.28 -12.42
C CYS A 41 1.47 -2.78 -11.30
N GLN A 42 0.96 -3.41 -10.24
CA GLN A 42 1.79 -3.98 -9.18
C GLN A 42 2.73 -5.09 -9.69
N LYS A 43 2.26 -5.92 -10.64
CA LYS A 43 3.10 -6.94 -11.27
C LYS A 43 4.18 -6.34 -12.18
N ALA A 44 3.84 -5.28 -12.93
CA ALA A 44 4.73 -4.64 -13.88
C ALA A 44 5.73 -3.68 -13.21
N PHE A 45 5.34 -3.03 -12.12
CA PHE A 45 6.09 -1.97 -11.45
C PHE A 45 6.19 -2.30 -9.97
N LYS A 46 7.30 -2.92 -9.54
CA LYS A 46 7.48 -3.40 -8.16
C LYS A 46 7.20 -2.36 -7.07
N PRO A 47 7.55 -1.06 -7.23
CA PRO A 47 7.23 -0.04 -6.22
C PRO A 47 5.74 0.33 -6.13
N PHE A 48 4.91 -0.07 -7.10
CA PHE A 48 3.50 0.29 -7.16
C PHE A 48 2.65 -0.53 -6.18
N ASP A 49 1.96 0.15 -5.27
CA ASP A 49 1.07 -0.47 -4.29
C ASP A 49 -0.39 -0.47 -4.78
N ALA A 50 -0.90 -1.64 -5.20
CA ALA A 50 -2.29 -1.77 -5.62
C ALA A 50 -3.30 -1.64 -4.47
N SER A 51 -2.92 -1.97 -3.23
CA SER A 51 -3.78 -1.81 -2.05
C SER A 51 -4.03 -0.33 -1.80
N GLU A 52 -2.98 0.49 -1.84
CA GLU A 52 -3.11 1.94 -1.67
C GLU A 52 -3.89 2.57 -2.83
N ALA A 53 -3.67 2.12 -4.07
CA ALA A 53 -4.45 2.55 -5.24
C ALA A 53 -5.96 2.27 -5.09
N LYS A 54 -6.33 1.10 -4.54
CA LYS A 54 -7.73 0.75 -4.23
C LYS A 54 -8.32 1.68 -3.17
N LYS A 55 -7.62 1.93 -2.07
CA LYS A 55 -8.09 2.82 -1.00
C LYS A 55 -8.34 4.23 -1.53
N ILE A 56 -7.42 4.75 -2.34
CA ILE A 56 -7.53 6.05 -3.00
C ILE A 56 -8.77 6.10 -3.90
N THR A 57 -8.96 5.09 -4.75
CA THR A 57 -10.10 5.04 -5.67
C THR A 57 -11.43 4.93 -4.94
N TYR A 58 -11.47 4.08 -3.90
CA TYR A 58 -12.65 3.91 -3.06
C TYR A 58 -13.04 5.23 -2.38
N ALA A 59 -12.08 5.91 -1.74
CA ALA A 59 -12.31 7.19 -1.09
C ALA A 59 -12.83 8.26 -2.08
N ARG A 60 -12.27 8.32 -3.30
CA ARG A 60 -12.76 9.21 -4.36
C ARG A 60 -14.19 8.86 -4.78
N ASN A 61 -14.52 7.59 -4.94
CA ASN A 61 -15.86 7.18 -5.36
C ASN A 61 -16.89 7.48 -4.26
N GLU A 62 -16.53 7.27 -2.99
CA GLU A 62 -17.36 7.66 -1.86
C GLU A 62 -17.57 9.18 -1.81
N TYR A 63 -16.53 9.98 -2.08
CA TYR A 63 -16.68 11.43 -2.20
C TYR A 63 -17.68 11.88 -3.28
N LEU A 64 -17.64 11.21 -4.44
CA LEU A 64 -18.42 11.62 -5.61
C LEU A 64 -19.83 11.05 -5.65
N HIS A 65 -20.05 9.89 -5.03
CA HIS A 65 -21.29 9.12 -5.16
C HIS A 65 -21.89 8.71 -3.82
N GLY A 66 -21.15 8.84 -2.72
CA GLY A 66 -21.61 8.53 -1.37
C GLY A 66 -22.49 9.63 -0.79
N SER A 67 -23.44 9.24 0.05
CA SER A 67 -24.18 10.15 0.92
C SER A 67 -23.41 10.49 2.21
N GLU A 68 -22.34 9.74 2.51
CA GLU A 68 -21.47 10.00 3.65
C GLU A 68 -20.28 10.88 3.26
N ALA A 69 -19.84 11.70 4.21
CA ALA A 69 -18.66 12.54 4.09
C ALA A 69 -17.34 11.72 4.16
N GLY A 70 -17.25 10.57 3.49
CA GLY A 70 -16.12 9.62 3.62
C GLY A 70 -14.75 10.20 3.24
N PHE A 71 -14.73 11.21 2.37
CA PHE A 71 -13.51 11.95 2.00
C PHE A 71 -12.99 12.87 3.10
N THR A 72 -13.76 13.12 4.17
CA THR A 72 -13.43 14.12 5.18
C THR A 72 -12.54 13.61 6.31
N SER A 73 -12.28 12.30 6.41
CA SER A 73 -11.42 11.77 7.47
C SER A 73 -9.93 12.00 7.23
N MET A 74 -9.49 12.10 5.97
CA MET A 74 -8.08 12.32 5.61
C MET A 74 -7.89 13.74 5.05
N PRO A 75 -7.08 14.60 5.69
CA PRO A 75 -6.85 15.93 5.18
C PRO A 75 -6.08 15.89 3.83
N PRO A 76 -6.27 16.89 2.94
CA PRO A 76 -5.55 16.96 1.67
C PRO A 76 -4.03 16.83 1.81
N SER A 77 -3.48 17.33 2.92
CA SER A 77 -2.05 17.23 3.24
C SER A 77 -1.55 15.79 3.44
N ALA A 78 -2.40 14.86 3.85
CA ALA A 78 -2.07 13.44 3.97
C ALA A 78 -2.42 12.64 2.70
N TRP A 79 -3.48 13.05 2.01
CA TRP A 79 -3.96 12.44 0.77
C TRP A 79 -2.99 12.64 -0.41
N TRP A 80 -2.62 13.90 -0.69
CA TRP A 80 -1.85 14.24 -1.89
C TRP A 80 -0.52 13.49 -1.97
N PRO A 81 0.29 13.40 -0.91
CA PRO A 81 1.54 12.63 -0.96
C PRO A 81 1.35 11.17 -1.36
N ARG A 82 0.32 10.49 -0.84
CA ARG A 82 0.04 9.07 -1.14
C ARG A 82 -0.34 8.87 -2.60
N TYR A 83 -1.23 9.72 -3.11
CA TYR A 83 -1.62 9.70 -4.52
C TYR A 83 -0.42 10.00 -5.44
N ARG A 84 0.38 11.02 -5.11
CA ARG A 84 1.54 11.42 -5.92
C ARG A 84 2.61 10.34 -5.95
N THR A 85 2.86 9.61 -4.87
CA THR A 85 3.78 8.46 -4.88
C THR A 85 3.40 7.43 -5.92
N LEU A 86 2.11 7.05 -6.02
CA LEU A 86 1.65 6.10 -7.03
C LEU A 86 1.72 6.66 -8.45
N ALA A 87 1.37 7.94 -8.63
CA ALA A 87 1.38 8.59 -9.94
C ALA A 87 2.80 8.70 -10.51
N VAL A 88 3.78 9.09 -9.69
CA VAL A 88 5.17 9.26 -10.15
C VAL A 88 5.81 7.93 -10.55
N ILE A 89 5.46 6.82 -9.89
CA ILE A 89 5.92 5.48 -10.32
C ILE A 89 5.47 5.17 -11.74
N LEU A 90 4.23 5.54 -12.10
CA LEU A 90 3.69 5.30 -13.43
C LEU A 90 4.27 6.28 -14.48
N VAL A 91 4.52 7.53 -14.09
CA VAL A 91 5.16 8.55 -14.94
C VAL A 91 6.59 8.14 -15.28
N ALA A 92 7.37 7.76 -14.28
CA ALA A 92 8.74 7.26 -14.47
C ALA A 92 8.77 5.99 -15.34
N ALA A 93 7.78 5.11 -15.21
CA ALA A 93 7.66 3.91 -16.06
C ALA A 93 7.33 4.22 -17.53
N LEU A 94 6.89 5.44 -17.84
CA LEU A 94 6.70 5.94 -19.20
C LEU A 94 7.90 6.74 -19.71
N GLU A 95 9.00 6.77 -18.96
CA GLU A 95 10.20 7.59 -19.26
C GLU A 95 9.85 9.08 -19.37
N CYS A 96 8.83 9.50 -18.63
CA CYS A 96 8.43 10.89 -18.50
C CYS A 96 8.83 11.42 -17.12
N GLU A 97 8.93 12.73 -17.03
CA GLU A 97 9.18 13.45 -15.79
C GLU A 97 7.87 13.95 -15.15
N VAL A 98 7.94 14.36 -13.89
CA VAL A 98 6.75 14.85 -13.16
C VAL A 98 6.18 16.09 -13.83
N GLU A 99 7.03 16.96 -14.39
CA GLU A 99 6.60 18.13 -15.19
C GLU A 99 5.69 17.73 -16.36
N ASP A 100 5.93 16.59 -17.01
CA ASP A 100 5.13 16.15 -18.17
C ASP A 100 3.69 15.81 -17.78
N LEU A 101 3.46 15.45 -16.51
CA LEU A 101 2.12 15.15 -15.98
C LEU A 101 1.39 16.38 -15.46
N VAL A 102 2.08 17.30 -14.78
CA VAL A 102 1.43 18.40 -14.03
C VAL A 102 1.72 19.79 -14.57
N GLY A 103 2.65 19.91 -15.51
CA GLY A 103 3.22 21.18 -15.98
C GLY A 103 4.26 21.74 -15.01
N ALA A 104 5.21 22.52 -15.54
CA ALA A 104 6.30 23.13 -14.77
C ALA A 104 5.80 23.93 -13.54
N ASP A 105 4.68 24.65 -13.68
CA ASP A 105 4.10 25.46 -12.61
C ASP A 105 3.72 24.65 -11.36
N ARG A 106 3.41 23.36 -11.51
CA ARG A 106 2.92 22.49 -10.42
C ARG A 106 3.93 21.43 -9.99
N ALA A 107 5.02 21.26 -10.72
CA ALA A 107 6.05 20.27 -10.45
C ALA A 107 6.63 20.44 -9.03
N GLY A 108 7.04 21.65 -8.65
CA GLY A 108 7.58 21.94 -7.32
C GLY A 108 6.60 21.64 -6.17
N THR A 109 5.29 21.77 -6.39
CA THR A 109 4.29 21.39 -5.37
C THR A 109 4.23 19.87 -5.19
N VAL A 110 4.34 19.12 -6.29
CA VAL A 110 4.36 17.64 -6.25
C VAL A 110 5.63 17.14 -5.59
N GLU A 111 6.78 17.69 -5.95
CA GLU A 111 8.06 17.37 -5.30
C GLU A 111 8.01 17.65 -3.80
N GLN A 112 7.45 18.79 -3.38
CA GLN A 112 7.28 19.09 -1.97
C GLN A 112 6.40 18.06 -1.25
N HIS A 113 5.36 17.52 -1.91
CA HIS A 113 4.54 16.46 -1.35
C HIS A 113 5.30 15.13 -1.21
N LEU A 114 6.11 14.77 -2.21
CA LEU A 114 6.93 13.56 -2.18
C LEU A 114 8.03 13.65 -1.11
N GLU A 115 8.71 14.78 -1.07
CA GLU A 115 9.75 15.08 -0.09
C GLU A 115 9.19 15.13 1.33
N ARG A 116 7.99 15.70 1.53
CA ARG A 116 7.32 15.67 2.83
C ARG A 116 6.94 14.24 3.23
N ASN A 117 6.59 13.36 2.28
CA ASN A 117 6.31 11.96 2.60
C ASN A 117 7.58 11.25 3.10
N LYS A 118 8.69 11.41 2.37
CA LYS A 118 9.99 10.87 2.74
C LYS A 118 10.45 11.39 4.11
N LYS A 119 10.43 12.71 4.32
CA LYS A 119 10.74 13.35 5.61
C LYS A 119 9.81 12.91 6.73
N ASN A 120 8.52 12.71 6.46
CA ASN A 120 7.59 12.20 7.49
C ASN A 120 7.92 10.76 7.89
N ILE A 121 8.30 9.90 6.94
CA ILE A 121 8.74 8.54 7.23
C ILE A 121 10.05 8.57 8.01
N GLU A 122 11.02 9.38 7.59
CA GLU A 122 12.30 9.56 8.28
C GLU A 122 12.12 10.11 9.70
N HIS A 123 11.41 11.22 9.88
CA HIS A 123 11.12 11.80 11.20
C HIS A 123 10.34 10.83 12.10
N ARG A 124 9.35 10.11 11.55
CA ARG A 124 8.60 9.12 12.33
C ARG A 124 9.49 7.96 12.75
N THR A 125 10.36 7.48 11.86
CA THR A 125 11.34 6.43 12.17
C THR A 125 12.29 6.90 13.26
N GLN A 126 12.84 8.10 13.13
CA GLN A 126 13.71 8.72 14.13
C GLN A 126 13.01 8.84 15.49
N MET A 127 11.77 9.35 15.52
CA MET A 127 10.98 9.44 16.75
C MET A 127 10.73 8.08 17.41
N LEU A 128 10.45 7.04 16.62
CA LEU A 128 10.23 5.69 17.13
C LEU A 128 11.51 5.10 17.74
N ILE A 129 12.67 5.34 17.10
CA ILE A 129 13.99 4.93 17.59
C ILE A 129 14.31 5.64 18.91
N GLU A 130 14.18 6.96 18.98
CA GLU A 130 14.49 7.73 20.19
C GLU A 130 13.58 7.32 21.36
N ARG A 131 12.28 7.14 21.12
CA ARG A 131 11.36 6.63 22.12
C ARG A 131 11.73 5.23 22.62
N ALA A 132 12.24 4.36 21.74
CA ALA A 132 12.71 3.03 22.12
C ALA A 132 13.96 3.09 23.01
N LYS A 133 14.90 3.99 22.70
CA LYS A 133 16.10 4.24 23.53
C LYS A 133 15.72 4.77 24.92
N GLU A 134 14.83 5.75 25.01
CA GLU A 134 14.35 6.29 26.28
C GLU A 134 13.71 5.22 27.16
N ARG A 135 12.88 4.35 26.57
CA ARG A 135 12.24 3.23 27.28
C ARG A 135 13.25 2.20 27.76
N LEU A 136 14.27 1.90 26.96
CA LEU A 136 15.35 1.01 27.37
C LEU A 136 16.09 1.59 28.58
N ALA A 137 16.44 2.89 28.53
CA ALA A 137 17.10 3.56 29.65
C ALA A 137 16.22 3.56 30.92
N GLN A 138 14.91 3.79 30.79
CA GLN A 138 13.95 3.70 31.91
C GLN A 138 13.86 2.28 32.49
N TRP A 139 13.89 1.26 31.63
CA TRP A 139 13.92 -0.14 32.06
C TRP A 139 15.19 -0.47 32.84
N GLU A 140 16.36 -0.09 32.30
CA GLU A 140 17.66 -0.28 32.96
C GLU A 140 17.75 0.49 34.29
N ALA A 141 17.13 1.66 34.37
CA ALA A 141 17.03 2.46 35.59
C ALA A 141 15.93 2.00 36.58
N GLY A 142 15.12 0.99 36.22
CA GLY A 142 14.01 0.52 37.07
C GLY A 142 12.87 1.52 37.24
N THR A 143 12.74 2.50 36.35
CA THR A 143 11.73 3.57 36.40
C THR A 143 10.61 3.41 35.37
N LEU A 144 10.57 2.27 34.68
CA LEU A 144 9.60 2.01 33.62
C LEU A 144 8.17 1.97 34.20
N PRO A 145 7.20 2.69 33.60
CA PRO A 145 5.81 2.64 34.05
C PRO A 145 5.25 1.22 34.03
N ALA A 146 4.52 0.82 35.08
CA ALA A 146 4.02 -0.55 35.27
C ALA A 146 3.25 -1.11 34.06
N ARG A 147 2.47 -0.26 33.37
CA ARG A 147 1.75 -0.64 32.14
C ARG A 147 2.68 -1.06 31.00
N ILE A 148 3.84 -0.43 30.86
CA ILE A 148 4.82 -0.76 29.82
C ILE A 148 5.69 -1.93 30.27
N ALA A 149 6.05 -1.99 31.56
CA ALA A 149 6.80 -3.11 32.14
C ALA A 149 6.08 -4.46 31.94
N ALA A 150 4.75 -4.49 32.06
CA ALA A 150 3.96 -5.69 31.79
C ALA A 150 4.10 -6.23 30.35
N GLN A 151 4.41 -5.36 29.37
CA GLN A 151 4.63 -5.76 27.97
C GLN A 151 6.01 -6.34 27.72
N TRP A 152 6.96 -6.15 28.66
CA TRP A 152 8.36 -6.56 28.54
C TRP A 152 8.64 -7.85 29.32
N THR A 153 7.60 -8.66 29.54
CA THR A 153 7.67 -9.87 30.35
C THR A 153 8.72 -10.84 29.78
N PRO A 154 9.81 -11.13 30.53
CA PRO A 154 10.86 -12.04 30.08
C PRO A 154 10.30 -13.44 29.76
N GLY A 155 10.86 -14.09 28.73
CA GLY A 155 10.51 -15.46 28.36
C GLY A 155 9.28 -15.60 27.46
N THR A 156 8.72 -14.50 26.98
CA THR A 156 7.67 -14.53 25.95
C THR A 156 8.34 -14.58 24.58
N ASP A 157 8.06 -15.63 23.81
CA ASP A 157 8.42 -15.65 22.39
C ASP A 157 7.62 -14.57 21.66
N LEU A 158 8.33 -13.63 21.03
CA LEU A 158 7.74 -12.51 20.28
C LEU A 158 7.59 -12.82 18.80
N THR A 159 7.98 -14.02 18.35
CA THR A 159 7.78 -14.44 16.97
C THR A 159 6.29 -14.74 16.72
N VAL A 160 5.81 -14.27 15.58
CA VAL A 160 4.48 -14.51 15.01
C VAL A 160 4.53 -15.64 13.98
N SER A 161 5.71 -16.19 13.76
CA SER A 161 5.96 -17.36 12.93
C SER A 161 5.63 -17.19 11.44
N MET A 162 5.88 -16.01 10.88
CA MET A 162 5.56 -15.73 9.48
C MET A 162 6.52 -16.45 8.51
N LYS A 163 6.09 -16.51 7.24
CA LYS A 163 6.75 -17.27 6.17
C LYS A 163 8.17 -16.81 5.87
N TYR A 164 8.42 -15.50 5.86
CA TYR A 164 9.74 -14.93 5.66
C TYR A 164 10.26 -14.43 7.00
N ARG A 165 11.51 -14.77 7.31
CA ARG A 165 12.18 -14.34 8.54
C ARG A 165 13.62 -13.99 8.24
N GLU A 166 14.09 -12.93 8.87
CA GLU A 166 15.47 -12.48 8.77
C GLU A 166 15.92 -11.91 10.12
N SER A 167 17.18 -12.17 10.48
CA SER A 167 17.78 -11.55 11.66
C SER A 167 18.18 -10.11 11.33
N ALA A 168 17.82 -9.17 12.19
CA ALA A 168 18.15 -7.76 12.03
C ALA A 168 18.58 -7.12 13.34
N THR A 169 19.60 -6.26 13.25
CA THR A 169 20.10 -5.52 14.40
C THR A 169 19.16 -4.38 14.79
N CYS A 170 18.77 -4.32 16.05
CA CYS A 170 17.91 -3.26 16.57
C CYS A 170 18.66 -1.91 16.62
N PRO A 171 18.15 -0.84 15.97
CA PRO A 171 18.82 0.47 15.97
C PRO A 171 18.77 1.20 17.32
N ALA A 172 17.97 0.73 18.28
CA ALA A 172 17.87 1.33 19.61
C ALA A 172 18.84 0.70 20.63
N CYS A 173 19.00 -0.63 20.61
CA CYS A 173 19.78 -1.36 21.61
C CYS A 173 21.00 -2.11 21.07
N GLY A 174 21.16 -2.17 19.74
CA GLY A 174 22.27 -2.86 19.08
C GLY A 174 22.25 -4.38 19.18
N ARG A 175 21.24 -4.98 19.83
CA ARG A 175 21.04 -6.44 19.88
C ARG A 175 20.32 -6.91 18.62
N ASP A 176 20.58 -8.15 18.24
CA ASP A 176 19.88 -8.79 17.13
C ASP A 176 18.48 -9.23 17.56
N GLY A 177 17.52 -9.01 16.67
CA GLY A 177 16.16 -9.52 16.75
C GLY A 177 15.79 -10.25 15.47
N GLU A 178 14.59 -10.81 15.45
CA GLU A 178 14.03 -11.42 14.25
C GLU A 178 12.95 -10.50 13.67
N ILE A 179 13.04 -10.22 12.38
CA ILE A 179 12.00 -9.55 11.61
C ILE A 179 11.30 -10.63 10.80
N GLU A 180 9.98 -10.68 10.93
CA GLU A 180 9.15 -11.62 10.20
C GLU A 180 8.20 -10.88 9.26
N GLY A 181 7.91 -11.50 8.12
CA GLY A 181 7.01 -10.98 7.10
C GLY A 181 6.27 -12.09 6.39
N GLU A 182 5.13 -11.74 5.81
CA GLU A 182 4.33 -12.65 4.99
C GLU A 182 3.97 -11.96 3.68
N ASP A 183 3.61 -12.76 2.67
CA ASP A 183 3.02 -12.22 1.46
C ASP A 183 1.70 -11.51 1.85
N ALA A 184 1.59 -10.21 1.55
CA ALA A 184 0.36 -9.46 1.82
C ALA A 184 -0.75 -9.89 0.83
N SER A 185 -1.39 -11.03 1.09
CA SER A 185 -2.67 -11.39 0.48
C SER A 185 -3.80 -10.83 1.35
N ASP A 186 -4.69 -10.07 0.72
CA ASP A 186 -5.94 -9.59 1.34
C ASP A 186 -6.88 -10.78 1.49
N THR A 187 -6.65 -11.59 2.53
CA THR A 187 -7.40 -12.83 2.76
C THR A 187 -8.70 -12.49 3.48
N ARG A 188 -9.83 -12.72 2.81
CA ARG A 188 -11.16 -12.46 3.37
C ARG A 188 -11.76 -13.77 3.84
N VAL A 189 -11.63 -14.06 5.13
CA VAL A 189 -12.31 -15.22 5.73
C VAL A 189 -13.81 -14.91 5.82
N ARG A 190 -14.62 -15.63 5.04
CA ARG A 190 -16.08 -15.62 5.18
C ARG A 190 -16.50 -16.90 5.89
N TYR A 191 -17.18 -16.74 7.01
CA TYR A 191 -17.86 -17.84 7.68
C TYR A 191 -19.24 -18.02 7.03
N LYS A 192 -19.44 -19.13 6.34
CA LYS A 192 -20.80 -19.56 5.97
C LYS A 192 -21.34 -20.42 7.12
N ARG A 193 -22.38 -19.90 7.75
CA ARG A 193 -23.14 -20.63 8.78
C ARG A 193 -24.21 -21.46 8.08
N TYR A 194 -24.12 -22.79 8.17
CA TYR A 194 -25.11 -23.70 7.59
C TYR A 194 -26.14 -24.19 8.62
N SER A 195 -25.76 -24.23 9.90
CA SER A 195 -26.63 -24.58 11.03
C SER A 195 -26.21 -23.80 12.29
N ASP A 196 -26.93 -23.98 13.40
CA ASP A 196 -26.56 -23.30 14.64
C ASP A 196 -25.18 -23.73 15.19
N GLU A 197 -24.71 -24.91 14.79
CA GLU A 197 -23.47 -25.55 15.26
C GLU A 197 -22.41 -25.74 14.16
N ASP A 198 -22.76 -25.60 12.87
CA ASP A 198 -21.83 -25.79 11.75
C ASP A 198 -21.46 -24.49 11.04
N TYR A 199 -20.16 -24.18 11.08
CA TYR A 199 -19.54 -23.08 10.37
C TYR A 199 -18.46 -23.61 9.44
N GLU A 200 -18.53 -23.26 8.15
CA GLU A 200 -17.44 -23.46 7.21
C GLU A 200 -16.70 -22.14 7.04
N ALA A 201 -15.41 -22.14 7.34
CA ALA A 201 -14.53 -21.02 7.06
C ALA A 201 -14.00 -21.16 5.63
N VAL A 202 -14.49 -20.31 4.73
CA VAL A 202 -13.95 -20.22 3.37
C VAL A 202 -12.92 -19.10 3.34
N VAL A 203 -11.69 -19.46 2.97
CA VAL A 203 -10.54 -18.56 2.85
C VAL A 203 -10.43 -18.14 1.37
N GLU A 204 -10.74 -16.88 1.05
CA GLU A 204 -10.57 -16.27 -0.28
C GLU A 204 -9.41 -15.28 -0.31
#